data_AF-A0A352RWA0-F1
#
_entry.id   AF-A0A352RWA0-F1
#
_cell.length_a   1.000
_cell.length_b   1.000
_cell.length_c   1.000
_cell.angle_alpha   90.00
_cell.angle_beta   90.00
_cell.angle_gamma   90.00
#
_symmetry.space_group_name_H-M   'P 1'
#
loop_
_entity.id
_entity.type
_entity.pdbx_description
1 polymer ?
#
loop_
_entity_poly.entity_id
_entity_poly.type
_entity_poly.pdbx_seq_one_letter_code
_entity_poly.pdbx_strand_id
1 'polypeptide(L)'
;AIFTVSLSLLGTFLVRSGVLTSVHAFAVDPRRGIFILTLLGLVTGLALALFAWRAPRLTQRTDFNLTSRESFLLANNVLLAVAASAVLLGTLYPLLLDVLDLGKVSVGPEYFEEVFVPLMAPAVLLMGAAPLARWGRSDLPDMARRLRWAAVASAVIALGLLAV
;
A
#
# COMPACT_ATOMS: atom_id res chain seq x y z
N ALA A 1 -9.76 -6.81 -5.93
CA ALA A 1 -9.53 -6.87 -7.39
C ALA A 1 -9.73 -5.51 -8.07
N ILE A 2 -10.85 -4.80 -7.83
CA ILE A 2 -11.14 -3.49 -8.46
C ILE A 2 -9.98 -2.51 -8.29
N PHE A 3 -9.59 -2.23 -7.03
CA PHE A 3 -8.46 -1.34 -6.73
C PHE A 3 -7.16 -1.75 -7.42
N THR A 4 -6.83 -3.04 -7.50
CA THR A 4 -5.61 -3.53 -8.15
C THR A 4 -5.57 -3.16 -9.63
N VAL A 5 -6.67 -3.38 -10.36
CA VAL A 5 -6.78 -3.02 -11.78
C VAL A 5 -6.75 -1.51 -11.96
N SER A 6 -7.49 -0.77 -11.14
CA SER A 6 -7.53 0.69 -11.18
C SER A 6 -6.17 1.33 -10.91
N LEU A 7 -5.43 0.87 -9.90
CA LEU A 7 -4.09 1.37 -9.58
C LEU A 7 -3.08 1.04 -10.69
N SER A 8 -3.18 -0.14 -11.33
CA SER A 8 -2.32 -0.51 -12.45
C SER A 8 -2.57 0.37 -13.70
N LEU A 9 -3.84 0.62 -14.03
CA LEU A 9 -4.22 1.53 -15.12
C LEU A 9 -3.81 2.98 -14.81
N LEU A 10 -3.95 3.42 -13.55
CA LEU A 10 -3.50 4.74 -13.10
C LEU A 10 -1.98 4.88 -13.25
N GLY A 11 -1.18 3.90 -12.83
CA GLY A 11 0.28 3.91 -13.04
C GLY A 11 0.66 3.97 -14.52
N THR A 12 -0.07 3.24 -15.36
CA THR A 12 0.10 3.29 -16.82
C THR A 12 -0.20 4.69 -17.38
N PHE A 13 -1.27 5.32 -16.89
CA PHE A 13 -1.59 6.71 -17.22
C PHE A 13 -0.47 7.66 -16.80
N LEU A 14 0.02 7.58 -15.56
CA LEU A 14 1.05 8.48 -15.03
C LEU A 14 2.35 8.46 -15.87
N VAL A 15 2.77 7.29 -16.34
CA VAL A 15 4.03 7.14 -17.10
C VAL A 15 3.86 7.41 -18.60
N ARG A 16 2.67 7.20 -19.18
CA ARG A 16 2.43 7.30 -20.65
C ARG A 16 1.68 8.55 -21.10
N SER A 17 1.06 9.29 -20.19
CA SER A 17 0.26 10.48 -20.51
C SER A 17 1.09 11.74 -20.76
N GLY A 18 2.34 11.77 -20.29
CA GLY A 18 3.16 12.98 -20.30
C GLY A 18 2.88 13.94 -19.14
N VAL A 19 1.99 13.58 -18.21
CA VAL A 19 1.70 14.37 -17.01
C VAL A 19 2.92 14.47 -16.08
N LEU A 20 3.74 13.42 -16.04
CA LEU A 20 5.04 13.44 -15.37
C LEU A 20 6.15 13.64 -16.39
N THR A 21 6.92 14.72 -16.25
CA THR A 21 8.17 14.92 -17.01
C THR A 21 9.27 14.04 -16.41
N SER A 22 9.42 12.83 -16.93
CA SER A 22 10.50 11.92 -16.55
C SER A 22 11.48 11.77 -17.71
N VAL A 23 12.79 11.75 -17.43
CA VAL A 23 13.84 11.46 -18.42
C VAL A 23 13.73 10.04 -19.00
N HIS A 24 12.99 9.15 -18.33
CA HIS A 24 12.69 7.79 -18.79
C HIS A 24 11.27 7.65 -19.35
N ALA A 25 10.54 8.75 -19.57
CA ALA A 25 9.23 8.72 -20.21
C ALA A 25 9.39 8.46 -21.72
N PHE A 26 9.46 7.18 -22.09
CA PHE A 26 9.47 6.77 -23.48
C PHE A 26 8.05 6.83 -24.06
N ALA A 27 7.87 7.70 -25.07
CA ALA A 27 6.61 8.02 -25.76
C ALA A 27 5.63 8.87 -24.93
N VAL A 28 5.85 10.19 -24.99
CA VAL A 28 4.91 11.21 -24.50
C VAL A 28 3.94 11.57 -25.62
N ASP A 29 2.78 10.90 -25.67
CA ASP A 29 1.70 11.21 -26.60
C ASP A 29 0.44 11.59 -25.81
N PRO A 30 0.05 12.88 -25.72
CA PRO A 30 -1.14 13.31 -24.99
C PRO A 30 -2.43 12.58 -25.42
N ARG A 31 -2.52 12.22 -26.70
CA ARG A 31 -3.64 11.42 -27.25
C ARG A 31 -3.75 10.03 -26.61
N ARG A 32 -2.62 9.37 -26.33
CA ARG A 32 -2.61 8.06 -25.65
C ARG A 32 -2.98 8.22 -24.17
N GLY A 33 -2.55 9.31 -23.54
CA GLY A 33 -2.94 9.67 -22.18
C GLY A 33 -4.46 9.78 -22.02
N ILE A 34 -5.13 10.49 -22.91
CA ILE A 34 -6.60 10.63 -22.91
C ILE A 34 -7.27 9.27 -23.06
N PHE A 35 -6.81 8.42 -24.00
CA PHE A 35 -7.36 7.07 -24.17
C PHE A 35 -7.27 6.23 -22.90
N ILE A 36 -6.10 6.23 -22.23
CA ILE A 36 -5.90 5.47 -20.99
C ILE A 36 -6.76 6.06 -19.86
N LEU A 37 -6.90 7.39 -19.78
CA LEU A 37 -7.75 8.04 -18.79
C LEU A 37 -9.22 7.67 -18.96
N THR A 38 -9.72 7.67 -20.20
CA THR A 38 -11.08 7.22 -20.52
C THR A 38 -11.28 5.75 -20.17
N LEU A 39 -10.30 4.89 -20.50
CA LEU A 39 -10.32 3.47 -20.15
C LEU A 39 -10.34 3.27 -18.62
N LEU A 40 -9.50 4.00 -17.88
CA LEU A 40 -9.44 3.96 -16.42
C LEU A 40 -10.80 4.34 -15.81
N GLY A 41 -11.40 5.44 -16.27
CA GLY A 41 -12.70 5.90 -15.81
C GLY A 41 -13.82 4.90 -16.12
N LEU A 42 -13.84 4.35 -17.33
CA LEU A 42 -14.85 3.38 -17.76
C LEU A 42 -14.73 2.06 -16.99
N VAL A 43 -13.53 1.48 -16.90
CA VAL A 43 -13.31 0.19 -16.23
C VAL A 43 -13.54 0.33 -14.72
N THR A 44 -13.00 1.37 -14.09
CA THR A 44 -13.16 1.60 -12.65
C THR A 44 -14.61 1.95 -12.31
N GLY A 45 -15.23 2.84 -13.09
CA GLY A 45 -16.61 3.25 -12.90
C GLY A 45 -17.59 2.07 -13.03
N LEU A 46 -17.45 1.26 -14.09
CA LEU A 46 -18.28 0.07 -14.29
C LEU A 46 -18.09 -0.95 -13.17
N ALA A 47 -16.84 -1.22 -12.78
CA ALA A 47 -16.54 -2.16 -11.70
C ALA A 47 -17.12 -1.69 -10.35
N LEU A 48 -17.00 -0.40 -10.01
CA LEU A 48 -17.56 0.16 -8.78
C LEU A 48 -19.10 0.20 -8.81
N ALA A 49 -19.72 0.51 -9.95
CA ALA A 49 -21.17 0.48 -10.11
C ALA A 49 -21.73 -0.94 -9.90
N LEU A 50 -21.09 -1.95 -10.51
CA LEU A 50 -21.44 -3.35 -10.30
C LEU A 50 -21.22 -3.81 -8.85
N PHE A 51 -20.14 -3.36 -8.21
CA PHE A 51 -19.89 -3.63 -6.80
C PHE A 51 -20.97 -3.04 -5.91
N ALA A 52 -21.32 -1.75 -6.10
CA ALA A 52 -22.38 -1.09 -5.33
C ALA A 52 -23.73 -1.79 -5.49
N TRP A 53 -24.06 -2.24 -6.70
CA TRP A 53 -25.28 -3.01 -6.96
C TRP A 53 -25.27 -4.38 -6.26
N ARG A 54 -24.10 -5.04 -6.16
CA ARG A 54 -23.98 -6.37 -5.54
C ARG A 54 -23.73 -6.34 -4.03
N ALA A 55 -23.38 -5.17 -3.48
CA ALA A 55 -23.01 -4.97 -2.07
C ALA A 55 -24.01 -5.57 -1.05
N PRO A 56 -25.35 -5.44 -1.21
CA PRO A 56 -26.30 -5.98 -0.23
C PRO A 56 -26.26 -7.50 -0.07
N ARG A 57 -25.65 -8.23 -1.02
CA ARG A 57 -25.56 -9.70 -1.00
C ARG A 57 -24.23 -10.21 -0.44
N LEU A 58 -23.32 -9.33 -0.02
CA LEU A 58 -21.94 -9.67 0.33
C LEU A 58 -21.66 -9.71 1.85
N THR A 59 -22.69 -9.71 2.70
CA THR A 59 -22.49 -9.78 4.15
C THR A 59 -22.04 -11.16 4.58
N GLN A 60 -20.73 -11.32 4.81
CA GLN A 60 -20.18 -12.43 5.59
C GLN A 60 -19.72 -11.90 6.93
N ARG A 61 -20.22 -12.51 8.00
CA ARG A 61 -19.78 -12.24 9.37
C ARG A 61 -18.60 -13.16 9.64
N THR A 62 -17.42 -12.59 9.81
CA THR A 62 -16.20 -13.33 10.14
C THR A 62 -15.82 -12.99 11.57
N ASP A 63 -15.91 -13.98 12.45
CA ASP A 63 -15.41 -13.86 13.82
C ASP A 63 -13.91 -14.16 13.82
N PHE A 64 -13.10 -13.17 14.20
CA PHE A 64 -11.64 -13.31 14.30
C PHE A 64 -11.19 -13.09 15.74
N ASN A 65 -10.28 -13.94 16.22
CA ASN A 65 -9.59 -13.71 17.48
C ASN A 65 -8.35 -12.84 17.23
N LEU A 66 -8.12 -11.79 18.03
CA LEU A 66 -7.01 -10.84 17.86
C LEU A 66 -5.61 -11.49 17.84
N THR A 67 -5.47 -12.68 18.43
CA THR A 67 -4.22 -13.45 18.51
C THR A 67 -4.13 -14.55 17.44
N SER A 68 -4.89 -14.45 16.36
CA SER A 68 -4.93 -15.44 15.29
C SER A 68 -4.03 -15.04 14.11
N ARG A 69 -3.62 -16.04 13.31
CA ARG A 69 -2.89 -15.79 12.05
C ARG A 69 -3.71 -14.91 11.11
N GLU A 70 -5.03 -15.07 11.12
CA GLU A 70 -5.99 -14.28 10.35
C GLU A 70 -5.91 -12.80 10.73
N SER A 71 -5.87 -12.48 12.02
CA SER A 71 -5.73 -11.10 12.50
C SER A 71 -4.37 -10.48 12.15
N PHE A 72 -3.27 -11.24 12.21
CA PHE A 72 -1.97 -10.72 11.77
C PHE A 72 -1.89 -10.49 10.27
N LEU A 73 -2.46 -11.39 9.45
CA LEU A 73 -2.54 -11.19 8.01
C LEU A 73 -3.42 -9.99 7.65
N LEU A 74 -4.56 -9.83 8.33
CA LEU A 74 -5.45 -8.68 8.14
C LEU A 74 -4.76 -7.37 8.53
N ALA A 75 -4.14 -7.31 9.72
CA ALA A 75 -3.42 -6.14 10.19
C ALA A 75 -2.28 -5.74 9.24
N ASN A 76 -1.52 -6.73 8.75
CA ASN A 76 -0.46 -6.49 7.77
C ASN A 76 -1.02 -5.93 6.45
N ASN A 77 -2.12 -6.50 5.93
CA ASN A 77 -2.77 -5.98 4.72
C ASN A 77 -3.30 -4.56 4.90
N VAL A 78 -3.82 -4.22 6.09
CA VAL A 78 -4.25 -2.85 6.40
C VAL A 78 -3.06 -1.89 6.38
N LEU A 79 -1.94 -2.25 7.03
CA LEU A 79 -0.73 -1.43 7.01
C LEU A 79 -0.18 -1.22 5.58
N LEU A 80 -0.14 -2.29 4.78
CA LEU A 80 0.28 -2.22 3.39
C LEU A 80 -0.67 -1.34 2.55
N ALA A 81 -1.98 -1.41 2.79
CA ALA A 81 -2.95 -0.57 2.11
C ALA A 81 -2.80 0.92 2.49
N VAL A 82 -2.53 1.21 3.76
CA VAL A 82 -2.25 2.58 4.24
C VAL A 82 -0.95 3.10 3.63
N ALA A 83 0.12 2.30 3.62
CA ALA A 83 1.40 2.66 3.01
C ALA A 83 1.25 2.93 1.50
N ALA A 84 0.55 2.07 0.77
CA ALA A 84 0.26 2.28 -0.65
C ALA A 84 -0.55 3.56 -0.88
N SER A 85 -1.53 3.86 -0.02
CA SER A 85 -2.34 5.07 -0.09
C SER A 85 -1.51 6.33 0.19
N ALA A 86 -0.61 6.28 1.17
CA ALA A 86 0.30 7.39 1.46
C ALA A 86 1.22 7.71 0.28
N VAL A 87 1.83 6.69 -0.34
CA VAL A 87 2.66 6.88 -1.53
C VAL A 87 1.84 7.43 -2.70
N LEU A 88 0.63 6.89 -2.90
CA LEU A 88 -0.29 7.37 -3.94
C LEU A 88 -0.65 8.85 -3.72
N LEU A 89 -0.97 9.25 -2.49
CA LEU A 89 -1.26 10.64 -2.14
C LEU A 89 -0.06 11.55 -2.36
N GLY A 90 1.12 11.18 -1.89
CA GLY A 90 2.36 11.93 -2.14
C GLY A 90 2.69 12.10 -3.62
N THR A 91 2.28 11.15 -4.46
CA THR A 91 2.46 11.22 -5.92
C THR A 91 1.40 12.07 -6.62
N LEU A 92 0.13 11.92 -6.24
CA LEU A 92 -0.99 12.61 -6.89
C LEU A 92 -1.17 14.05 -6.40
N TYR A 93 -0.81 14.37 -5.15
CA TYR A 93 -1.03 15.70 -4.56
C TYR A 93 -0.31 16.83 -5.33
N PRO A 94 1.01 16.73 -5.62
CA PRO A 94 1.70 17.68 -6.51
C PRO A 94 1.04 17.84 -7.87
N LEU A 95 0.62 16.72 -8.48
CA LEU A 95 0.01 16.70 -9.80
C LEU A 95 -1.34 17.41 -9.81
N LEU A 96 -2.14 17.23 -8.77
CA LEU A 96 -3.43 17.92 -8.63
C LEU A 96 -3.25 19.43 -8.46
N LEU A 97 -2.26 19.87 -7.68
CA LEU A 97 -1.97 21.30 -7.52
C LEU A 97 -1.50 21.95 -8.82
N ASP A 98 -0.69 21.24 -9.60
CA ASP A 98 -0.20 21.71 -10.90
C ASP A 98 -1.35 21.86 -11.92
N VAL A 99 -2.26 20.89 -11.97
CA VAL A 99 -3.43 20.93 -12.87
C VAL A 99 -4.45 22.02 -12.48
N LEU A 100 -4.50 22.39 -11.19
CA LEU A 100 -5.40 23.43 -10.69
C LEU A 100 -4.78 24.84 -10.72
N ASP A 101 -3.56 25.00 -11.27
CA ASP A 101 -2.80 26.27 -11.29
C ASP A 101 -2.59 26.89 -9.89
N LEU A 102 -2.60 26.06 -8.83
CA LEU A 102 -2.43 26.49 -7.43
C LEU A 102 -0.97 26.57 -6.98
N GLY A 103 -0.03 26.25 -7.88
CA GLY A 103 1.41 26.29 -7.65
C GLY A 103 2.08 24.92 -7.72
N LYS A 104 3.38 24.91 -8.00
CA LYS A 104 4.19 23.69 -8.11
C LYS A 104 4.84 23.37 -6.78
N VAL A 105 4.41 22.28 -6.16
CA VAL A 105 5.01 21.74 -4.93
C VAL A 105 5.66 20.42 -5.28
N SER A 106 6.97 20.29 -5.05
CA SER A 106 7.66 19.02 -5.20
C SER A 106 7.75 18.35 -3.83
N VAL A 107 7.25 17.12 -3.73
CA VAL A 107 7.40 16.29 -2.53
C VAL A 107 8.73 15.55 -2.62
N GLY A 108 9.64 15.85 -1.70
CA GLY A 108 10.97 15.25 -1.64
C GLY A 108 10.99 13.88 -0.94
N PRO A 109 12.16 13.19 -0.94
CA PRO A 109 12.36 11.92 -0.25
C PRO A 109 12.01 11.97 1.24
N GLU A 110 12.18 13.12 1.88
CA GLU A 110 11.96 13.31 3.32
C GLU A 110 10.53 12.95 3.73
N TYR A 111 9.53 13.37 2.94
CA TYR A 111 8.13 13.01 3.17
C TYR A 111 7.89 11.51 3.12
N PHE A 112 8.49 10.83 2.14
CA PHE A 112 8.30 9.39 1.98
C PHE A 112 8.98 8.63 3.12
N GLU A 113 10.15 9.04 3.55
CA GLU A 113 10.84 8.41 4.69
C GLU A 113 10.06 8.61 6.00
N GLU A 114 9.62 9.83 6.29
CA GLU A 114 8.86 10.14 7.52
C GLU A 114 7.53 9.38 7.60
N VAL A 115 6.84 9.16 6.47
CA VAL A 115 5.55 8.48 6.45
C VAL A 115 5.71 6.95 6.33
N PHE A 116 6.66 6.48 5.52
CA PHE A 116 6.78 5.05 5.20
C PHE A 116 7.45 4.26 6.32
N VAL A 117 8.49 4.80 6.98
CA VAL A 117 9.21 4.13 8.07
C VAL A 117 8.28 3.72 9.23
N PRO A 118 7.45 4.61 9.81
CA PRO A 118 6.56 4.23 10.92
C PRO A 118 5.45 3.26 10.50
N LEU A 119 5.07 3.22 9.22
CA LEU A 119 4.09 2.27 8.69
C LEU A 119 4.71 0.89 8.45
N MET A 120 5.93 0.85 7.91
CA MET A 120 6.60 -0.40 7.55
C MET A 120 7.24 -1.10 8.74
N ALA A 121 7.69 -0.38 9.76
CA ALA A 121 8.26 -0.98 10.97
C ALA A 121 7.31 -2.02 11.62
N PRO A 122 6.04 -1.72 11.94
CA PRO A 122 5.11 -2.72 12.45
C PRO A 122 4.73 -3.77 11.41
N ALA A 123 4.66 -3.42 10.11
CA ALA A 123 4.34 -4.38 9.05
C ALA A 123 5.39 -5.49 8.95
N VAL A 124 6.69 -5.14 8.99
CA VAL A 124 7.80 -6.10 8.97
C VAL A 124 7.80 -6.99 10.21
N LEU A 125 7.52 -6.42 11.39
CA LEU A 125 7.38 -7.21 12.61
C LEU A 125 6.22 -8.22 12.52
N LEU A 126 5.07 -7.79 11.99
CA LEU A 126 3.94 -8.68 11.75
C LEU A 126 4.23 -9.75 10.69
N MET A 127 5.02 -9.44 9.65
CA MET A 127 5.47 -10.44 8.66
C MET A 127 6.33 -11.53 9.29
N GLY A 128 7.15 -11.20 10.29
CA GLY A 128 7.90 -12.19 11.07
C GLY A 128 7.04 -13.00 12.03
N ALA A 129 6.03 -12.39 12.64
CA ALA A 129 5.14 -13.04 13.60
C ALA A 129 4.04 -13.91 12.96
N ALA A 130 3.49 -13.49 11.82
CA ALA A 130 2.34 -14.13 11.18
C ALA A 130 2.56 -15.62 10.80
N PRO A 131 3.72 -16.07 10.29
CA PRO A 131 3.97 -17.48 10.00
C PRO A 131 4.02 -18.37 11.26
N LEU A 132 4.34 -17.80 12.42
CA LEU A 132 4.46 -18.51 13.69
C LEU A 132 3.12 -18.64 14.43
N ALA A 133 2.14 -17.81 14.06
CA ALA A 133 0.79 -17.87 14.59
C ALA A 133 0.01 -19.06 14.01
N ARG A 134 -0.84 -19.65 14.85
CA ARG A 134 -1.77 -20.72 14.47
C ARG A 134 -3.07 -20.09 13.92
N TRP A 135 -3.73 -20.82 13.02
CA TRP A 135 -5.08 -20.48 12.57
C TRP A 135 -6.07 -20.60 13.76
N GLY A 136 -6.97 -19.63 13.90
CA GLY A 136 -7.99 -19.58 14.95
C GLY A 136 -7.52 -18.99 16.30
N ARG A 137 -6.61 -19.65 17.02
CA ARG A 137 -6.07 -19.14 18.31
C ARG A 137 -4.62 -19.55 18.50
N SER A 138 -3.77 -18.61 18.86
CA SER A 138 -2.39 -18.88 19.24
C SER A 138 -2.14 -18.56 20.70
N ASP A 139 -1.36 -19.43 21.37
CA ASP A 139 -0.86 -19.15 22.71
C ASP A 139 0.30 -18.16 22.62
N LEU A 140 0.02 -16.91 23.02
CA LEU A 140 1.00 -15.82 23.13
C LEU A 140 2.35 -16.23 23.76
N PRO A 141 2.40 -16.99 24.88
CA PRO A 141 3.68 -17.37 25.49
C PRO A 141 4.52 -18.31 24.61
N ASP A 142 3.88 -19.19 23.83
CA ASP A 142 4.58 -20.08 22.90
C ASP A 142 5.16 -19.33 21.71
N MET A 143 4.42 -18.34 21.21
CA MET A 143 4.86 -17.48 20.13
C MET A 143 6.02 -16.58 20.57
N ALA A 144 5.93 -15.97 21.76
CA ALA A 144 7.00 -15.15 22.33
C ALA A 144 8.29 -15.95 22.54
N ARG A 145 8.18 -17.20 23.01
CA ARG A 145 9.34 -18.10 23.19
C ARG A 145 10.02 -18.48 21.88
N ARG A 146 9.29 -18.52 20.77
CA ARG A 146 9.84 -18.75 19.43
C ARG A 146 10.44 -17.47 18.84
N LEU A 147 9.78 -16.32 19.05
CA LEU A 147 10.27 -15.02 18.58
C LEU A 147 11.52 -14.54 19.31
N ARG A 148 11.77 -14.96 20.56
CA ARG A 148 12.87 -14.40 21.38
C ARG A 148 14.23 -14.44 20.69
N TRP A 149 14.55 -15.51 19.97
CA TRP A 149 15.84 -15.64 19.29
C TRP A 149 15.92 -14.74 18.07
N ALA A 150 14.83 -14.60 17.32
CA ALA A 150 14.74 -13.65 16.22
C ALA A 150 14.83 -12.20 16.73
N ALA A 151 14.15 -11.87 17.83
CA ALA A 151 14.19 -10.54 18.44
C ALA A 151 15.60 -10.17 18.95
N VAL A 152 16.29 -11.12 19.61
CA VAL A 152 17.68 -10.92 20.06
C VAL A 152 18.61 -10.73 18.87
N ALA A 153 18.51 -11.57 17.84
CA ALA A 153 19.32 -11.42 16.63
C ALA A 153 19.09 -10.07 15.94
N SER A 154 17.83 -9.65 15.79
CA SER A 154 17.48 -8.34 15.22
C SER A 154 18.03 -7.18 16.06
N ALA A 155 17.96 -7.25 17.39
CA ALA A 155 18.50 -6.22 18.28
C ALA A 155 20.03 -6.12 18.20
N VAL A 156 20.73 -7.25 18.14
CA VAL A 156 22.20 -7.28 17.98
C VAL A 156 22.61 -6.67 16.65
N ILE A 157 21.93 -7.02 15.56
CA ILE A 157 22.20 -6.44 14.23
C ILE A 157 21.92 -4.93 14.23
N ALA A 158 20.80 -4.49 14.80
CA ALA A 158 20.45 -3.07 14.88
C ALA A 158 21.48 -2.26 15.67
N LEU A 159 21.94 -2.77 16.82
CA LEU A 159 23.00 -2.14 17.62
C LEU A 159 24.33 -2.11 16.88
N GLY A 160 24.67 -3.18 16.15
CA GLY A 160 25.88 -3.22 15.32
C GLY A 160 25.85 -2.20 14.18
N LEU A 161 24.71 -2.02 13.52
CA LEU A 161 24.55 -1.01 12.46
C LEU A 161 24.58 0.43 12.98
N LEU A 162 24.10 0.68 14.20
CA LEU A 162 24.18 2.00 14.84
C LEU A 162 25.59 2.36 15.30
N ALA A 163 26.48 1.38 15.45
CA ALA A 163 27.85 1.56 15.91
C ALA A 163 28.85 1.79 14.75
N VAL A 164 28.42 1.64 13.50
CA VAL A 164 29.21 1.86 12.27
C VAL A 164 28.80 3.19 11.65
#